data_AF-A0A929NNS0-F1
#
_entry.id   AF-A0A929NNS0-F1
#
_cell.length_a   1.000
_cell.length_b   1.000
_cell.length_c   1.000
_cell.angle_alpha   90.00
_cell.angle_beta   90.00
_cell.angle_gamma   90.00
#
_symmetry.space_group_name_H-M   'P 1'
#
loop_
_entity.id
_entity.type
_entity.pdbx_description
1 polymer ?
#
loop_
_entity_poly.entity_id
_entity_poly.type
_entity_poly.pdbx_seq_one_letter_code
_entity_poly.pdbx_strand_id
1 'polypeptide(L)'
;GATNHFESAAFVRSKAGVEYPDIQYHFLPVAIRYDGKAPAKSHGFQAHVGPMRSPSRGWVRLRSADPKAAPESQFNYMSDEKDWADFRNCIRMTREIFGQDAFKPFVGREIAPGAHVESDEALNDFIREAVESAFHPCGTCRMGSVDDALAVIDPECRVIGVEGLRVVDSSIFPRINNGNLNGPSIMVGEKASDLILGRDPLPPSNQEPWINPRWETAQR
;
A
#
# COMPACT_ATOMS: atom_id res chain seq x y z
N GLY A 1 15.48 -14.95 14.72
CA GLY A 1 16.04 -14.45 13.44
C GLY A 1 16.74 -13.14 13.71
N ALA A 2 17.93 -12.91 13.14
CA ALA A 2 18.74 -11.72 13.42
C ALA A 2 18.39 -10.51 12.53
N THR A 3 17.70 -10.72 11.40
CA THR A 3 17.22 -9.67 10.48
C THR A 3 15.96 -10.17 9.76
N ASN A 4 15.06 -9.24 9.39
CA ASN A 4 13.92 -9.52 8.50
C ASN A 4 14.25 -9.25 7.02
N HIS A 5 15.48 -8.82 6.72
CA HIS A 5 16.01 -8.47 5.40
C HIS A 5 15.37 -7.26 4.68
N PHE A 6 14.49 -6.52 5.35
CA PHE A 6 13.98 -5.22 4.88
C PHE A 6 14.94 -4.12 5.35
N GLU A 7 16.08 -4.00 4.67
CA GLU A 7 17.23 -3.19 5.14
C GLU A 7 17.06 -1.69 4.84
N SER A 8 16.26 -1.33 3.84
CA SER A 8 16.04 0.07 3.47
C SER A 8 14.67 0.27 2.84
N ALA A 9 14.06 1.42 3.13
CA ALA A 9 12.81 1.85 2.53
C ALA A 9 12.95 3.24 1.93
N ALA A 10 12.18 3.51 0.89
CA ALA A 10 12.08 4.84 0.31
C ALA A 10 10.63 5.16 -0.06
N PHE A 11 10.29 6.44 0.02
CA PHE A 11 9.03 6.97 -0.48
C PHE A 11 9.37 7.97 -1.59
N VAL A 12 8.86 7.73 -2.79
CA VAL A 12 9.12 8.58 -3.95
C VAL A 12 7.82 8.92 -4.67
N ARG A 13 7.85 10.00 -5.45
CA ARG A 13 6.75 10.35 -6.34
C ARG A 13 6.87 9.61 -7.65
N SER A 14 5.74 9.18 -8.18
CA SER A 14 5.62 8.52 -9.47
C SER A 14 5.94 9.46 -10.63
N LYS A 15 5.58 10.75 -10.53
CA LYS A 15 5.81 11.77 -11.57
C LYS A 15 5.68 13.19 -11.02
N ALA A 16 6.00 14.18 -11.86
CA ALA A 16 5.61 15.58 -11.64
C ALA A 16 4.07 15.71 -11.56
N GLY A 17 3.58 16.68 -10.78
CA GLY A 17 2.15 16.85 -10.50
C GLY A 17 1.61 15.94 -9.40
N VAL A 18 2.46 15.22 -8.68
CA VAL A 18 2.08 14.47 -7.46
C VAL A 18 2.64 15.22 -6.25
N GLU A 19 1.78 15.64 -5.33
CA GLU A 19 2.17 16.53 -4.22
C GLU A 19 3.13 15.85 -3.22
N TYR A 20 2.77 14.65 -2.77
CA TYR A 20 3.53 13.84 -1.81
C TYR A 20 3.86 12.46 -2.40
N PRO A 21 4.89 11.76 -1.90
CA PRO A 21 5.25 10.43 -2.38
C PRO A 21 4.06 9.47 -2.45
N ASP A 22 3.88 8.81 -3.59
CA ASP A 22 2.78 7.87 -3.85
C ASP A 22 3.28 6.45 -4.17
N ILE A 23 4.61 6.25 -4.20
CA ILE A 23 5.27 4.94 -4.35
C ILE A 23 6.10 4.65 -3.11
N GLN A 24 6.03 3.40 -2.64
CA GLN A 24 6.88 2.88 -1.57
C GLN A 24 7.83 1.82 -2.14
N TYR A 25 9.10 1.91 -1.74
CA TYR A 25 10.14 0.92 -2.00
C TYR A 25 10.54 0.22 -0.71
N HIS A 26 10.80 -1.07 -0.82
CA HIS A 26 11.55 -1.85 0.15
C HIS A 26 12.68 -2.57 -0.58
N PHE A 27 13.92 -2.33 -0.17
CA PHE A 27 15.09 -3.00 -0.74
C PHE A 27 15.42 -4.27 0.04
N LEU A 28 15.67 -5.35 -0.68
CA LEU A 28 16.08 -6.63 -0.11
C LEU A 28 17.39 -7.07 -0.77
N PRO A 29 18.48 -7.32 -0.01
CA PRO A 29 19.74 -7.84 -0.53
C PRO A 29 19.67 -9.35 -0.82
N VAL A 30 18.51 -9.83 -1.29
CA VAL A 30 18.28 -11.24 -1.63
C VAL A 30 17.37 -11.33 -2.85
N ALA A 31 17.74 -12.18 -3.82
CA ALA A 31 16.86 -12.59 -4.91
C ALA A 31 16.01 -13.80 -4.45
N ILE A 32 14.81 -13.56 -3.93
CA ILE A 32 13.83 -14.57 -3.49
C ILE A 32 12.46 -14.17 -4.06
N ARG A 33 11.74 -15.12 -4.67
CA ARG A 33 10.31 -14.94 -4.95
C ARG A 33 9.51 -15.14 -3.65
N TYR A 34 8.38 -14.46 -3.51
CA TYR A 34 7.51 -14.59 -2.32
C TYR A 34 7.06 -16.05 -2.05
N ASP A 35 7.05 -16.91 -3.08
CA ASP A 35 6.77 -18.35 -2.98
C ASP A 35 7.93 -19.19 -2.38
N GLY A 36 9.03 -18.56 -1.97
CA GLY A 36 10.18 -19.20 -1.33
C GLY A 36 11.15 -19.89 -2.29
N LYS A 37 10.89 -19.86 -3.61
CA LYS A 37 11.83 -20.40 -4.60
C LYS A 37 12.86 -19.33 -4.98
N ALA A 38 14.14 -19.67 -4.88
CA ALA A 38 15.21 -18.81 -5.39
C ALA A 38 15.11 -18.77 -6.93
N PRO A 39 14.82 -17.60 -7.55
CA PRO A 39 14.72 -17.49 -9.01
C PRO A 39 16.08 -17.72 -9.71
N ALA A 40 17.19 -17.68 -8.97
CA ALA A 40 18.52 -17.99 -9.47
C ALA A 40 19.42 -18.55 -8.35
N LYS A 41 20.39 -19.41 -8.70
CA LYS A 41 21.46 -19.88 -7.79
C LYS A 41 22.61 -18.87 -7.66
N SER A 42 22.31 -17.57 -7.70
CA SER A 42 23.30 -16.50 -7.69
C SER A 42 22.97 -15.47 -6.61
N HIS A 43 23.98 -14.70 -6.18
CA HIS A 43 23.74 -13.48 -5.42
C HIS A 43 22.85 -12.54 -6.23
N GLY A 44 21.97 -11.83 -5.54
CA GLY A 44 21.06 -10.88 -6.16
C GLY A 44 20.32 -10.09 -5.11
N PHE A 45 19.70 -9.01 -5.55
CA PHE A 45 18.89 -8.11 -4.75
C PHE A 45 17.62 -7.78 -5.52
N GLN A 46 16.64 -7.23 -4.82
CA GLN A 46 15.38 -6.81 -5.43
C GLN A 46 14.81 -5.59 -4.69
N ALA A 47 13.87 -4.93 -5.34
CA ALA A 47 13.00 -3.94 -4.71
C ALA A 47 11.56 -4.45 -4.74
N HIS A 48 10.91 -4.52 -3.59
CA HIS A 48 9.45 -4.60 -3.53
C HIS A 48 8.92 -3.17 -3.64
N VAL A 49 8.18 -2.91 -4.70
CA VAL A 49 7.72 -1.58 -5.06
C VAL A 49 6.25 -1.60 -5.43
N GLY A 50 5.51 -0.59 -5.01
CA GLY A 50 4.12 -0.44 -5.43
C GLY A 50 3.54 0.94 -5.09
N PRO A 51 2.44 1.32 -5.76
CA PRO A 51 1.68 2.50 -5.42
C PRO A 51 0.99 2.32 -4.07
N MET A 52 0.94 3.39 -3.28
CA MET A 52 0.31 3.38 -1.96
C MET A 52 -1.18 3.75 -1.99
N ARG A 53 -1.66 4.32 -3.10
CA ARG A 53 -3.02 4.89 -3.20
C ARG A 53 -3.75 4.46 -4.46
N SER A 54 -3.83 3.15 -4.69
CA SER A 54 -4.67 2.57 -5.73
C SER A 54 -6.11 3.13 -5.65
N PRO A 55 -6.71 3.57 -6.76
CA PRO A 55 -8.13 3.90 -6.82
C PRO A 55 -9.03 2.66 -6.91
N SER A 56 -8.52 1.49 -7.31
CA SER A 56 -9.30 0.25 -7.35
C SER A 56 -9.90 -0.10 -5.98
N ARG A 57 -11.14 -0.57 -5.98
CA ARG A 57 -11.89 -0.90 -4.75
C ARG A 57 -12.53 -2.27 -4.85
N GLY A 58 -12.41 -2.99 -3.75
CA GLY A 58 -13.01 -4.29 -3.54
C GLY A 58 -14.14 -4.29 -2.54
N TRP A 59 -14.57 -5.49 -2.17
CA TRP A 59 -15.57 -5.73 -1.14
C TRP A 59 -15.30 -7.07 -0.44
N VAL A 60 -15.92 -7.23 0.73
CA VAL A 60 -16.03 -8.48 1.47
C VAL A 60 -17.49 -8.67 1.86
N ARG A 61 -18.04 -9.88 1.69
CA ARG A 61 -19.43 -10.19 2.06
C ARG A 61 -19.56 -11.62 2.59
N LEU A 62 -20.59 -11.83 3.40
CA LEU A 62 -20.96 -13.18 3.84
C LEU A 62 -21.48 -13.99 2.65
N ARG A 63 -21.04 -15.25 2.56
CA ARG A 63 -21.57 -16.22 1.59
C ARG A 63 -22.77 -17.01 2.14
N SER A 64 -22.87 -17.10 3.47
CA SER A 64 -23.90 -17.87 4.16
C SER A 64 -24.12 -17.34 5.58
N ALA A 65 -25.09 -17.91 6.29
CA ALA A 65 -25.33 -17.62 7.71
C ALA A 65 -24.41 -18.39 8.67
N ASP A 66 -23.61 -19.35 8.19
CA ASP A 66 -22.64 -20.07 9.03
C ASP A 66 -21.42 -19.15 9.30
N PRO A 67 -21.16 -18.76 10.56
CA PRO A 67 -20.03 -17.90 10.89
C PRO A 67 -18.66 -18.56 10.67
N LYS A 68 -18.61 -19.89 10.45
CA LYS A 68 -17.38 -20.61 10.13
C LYS A 68 -17.11 -20.68 8.62
N ALA A 69 -18.09 -20.34 7.79
CA ALA A 69 -17.89 -20.32 6.35
C ALA A 69 -16.97 -19.16 5.96
N ALA A 70 -16.01 -19.44 5.07
CA ALA A 70 -15.14 -18.39 4.54
C ALA A 70 -15.98 -17.31 3.83
N PRO A 71 -15.72 -16.01 4.09
CA PRO A 71 -16.40 -14.94 3.38
C PRO A 71 -15.99 -14.93 1.91
N GLU A 72 -16.81 -14.28 1.08
CA GLU A 72 -16.37 -13.88 -0.25
C GLU A 72 -15.62 -12.55 -0.14
N SER A 73 -14.45 -12.49 -0.76
CA SER A 73 -13.66 -11.26 -0.90
C SER A 73 -13.26 -11.08 -2.36
N GLN A 74 -13.36 -9.84 -2.83
CA GLN A 74 -12.93 -9.47 -4.17
C GLN A 74 -12.24 -8.12 -4.10
N PHE A 75 -10.96 -8.05 -4.43
CA PHE A 75 -10.17 -6.82 -4.33
C PHE A 75 -10.31 -5.91 -5.54
N ASN A 76 -10.66 -6.47 -6.70
CA ASN A 76 -10.65 -5.77 -7.99
C ASN A 76 -9.31 -5.07 -8.28
N TYR A 77 -8.18 -5.72 -7.94
CA TYR A 77 -6.87 -5.19 -8.28
C TYR A 77 -6.82 -4.87 -9.77
N MET A 78 -6.25 -3.71 -10.11
CA MET A 78 -6.09 -3.27 -11.50
C MET A 78 -7.41 -3.00 -12.25
N SER A 79 -8.51 -2.74 -11.54
CA SER A 79 -9.78 -2.32 -12.17
C SER A 79 -9.78 -0.88 -12.69
N ASP A 80 -8.77 -0.10 -12.32
CA ASP A 80 -8.58 1.29 -12.75
C ASP A 80 -7.28 1.41 -13.54
N GLU A 81 -7.34 2.10 -14.69
CA GLU A 81 -6.20 2.32 -15.59
C GLU A 81 -5.01 2.99 -14.89
N LYS A 82 -5.26 3.80 -13.85
CA LYS A 82 -4.20 4.43 -13.08
C LYS A 82 -3.28 3.40 -12.41
N ASP A 83 -3.82 2.28 -11.93
CA ASP A 83 -3.01 1.25 -11.27
C ASP A 83 -1.95 0.70 -12.23
N TRP A 84 -2.35 0.38 -13.46
CA TRP A 84 -1.43 -0.11 -14.49
C TRP A 84 -0.33 0.91 -14.79
N ALA A 85 -0.70 2.19 -14.99
CA ALA A 85 0.27 3.24 -15.26
C ALA A 85 1.26 3.44 -14.10
N ASP A 86 0.77 3.42 -12.85
CA ASP A 86 1.60 3.57 -11.65
C ASP A 86 2.59 2.41 -11.50
N PHE A 87 2.15 1.17 -11.72
CA PHE A 87 3.04 0.00 -11.64
C PHE A 87 4.08 -0.02 -12.76
N ARG A 88 3.73 0.39 -13.99
CA ARG A 88 4.72 0.56 -15.06
C ARG A 88 5.77 1.61 -14.69
N ASN A 89 5.35 2.72 -14.08
CA ASN A 89 6.28 3.74 -13.58
C ASN A 89 7.19 3.18 -12.48
N CYS A 90 6.67 2.36 -11.56
CA CYS A 90 7.48 1.68 -10.54
C CYS A 90 8.60 0.85 -11.17
N ILE A 91 8.29 0.03 -12.19
CA ILE A 91 9.29 -0.80 -12.88
C ILE A 91 10.36 0.08 -13.54
N ARG A 92 9.94 1.10 -14.30
CA ARG A 92 10.86 2.01 -15.01
C ARG A 92 11.77 2.77 -14.06
N MET A 93 11.21 3.29 -12.96
CA MET A 93 11.99 3.97 -11.93
C MET A 93 12.96 3.02 -11.22
N THR A 94 12.56 1.78 -10.96
CA THR A 94 13.45 0.78 -10.35
C THR A 94 14.64 0.50 -11.25
N ARG A 95 14.41 0.34 -12.57
CA ARG A 95 15.48 0.20 -13.56
C ARG A 95 16.40 1.42 -13.60
N GLU A 96 15.83 2.63 -13.53
CA GLU A 96 16.60 3.87 -13.47
C GLU A 96 17.51 3.92 -12.22
N ILE A 97 16.98 3.54 -11.05
CA ILE A 97 17.72 3.51 -9.78
C ILE A 97 18.85 2.48 -9.83
N PHE A 98 18.57 1.26 -10.27
CA PHE A 98 19.58 0.20 -10.37
C PHE A 98 20.56 0.41 -11.52
N GLY A 99 20.25 1.27 -12.49
CA GLY A 99 21.16 1.71 -13.55
C GLY A 99 22.14 2.81 -13.13
N GLN A 100 22.01 3.38 -11.93
CA GLN A 100 22.92 4.44 -11.46
C GLN A 100 24.34 3.91 -11.22
N ASP A 101 25.33 4.81 -11.32
CA ASP A 101 26.76 4.49 -11.15
C ASP A 101 27.08 3.78 -9.82
N ALA A 102 26.37 4.13 -8.76
CA ALA A 102 26.53 3.51 -7.44
C ALA A 102 26.21 2.01 -7.43
N PHE A 103 25.37 1.53 -8.36
CA PHE A 103 25.00 0.12 -8.47
C PHE A 103 25.94 -0.69 -9.38
N LYS A 104 26.81 -0.05 -10.19
CA LYS A 104 27.70 -0.73 -11.15
C LYS A 104 28.49 -1.92 -10.57
N PRO A 105 29.04 -1.87 -9.33
CA PRO A 105 29.76 -3.01 -8.76
C PRO A 105 28.88 -4.20 -8.37
N PHE A 106 27.57 -3.99 -8.25
CA PHE A 106 26.63 -4.97 -7.67
C PHE A 106 25.61 -5.48 -8.70
N VAL A 107 25.22 -4.65 -9.67
CA VAL A 107 24.17 -4.97 -10.63
C VAL A 107 24.65 -5.98 -11.66
N GLY A 108 23.92 -7.09 -11.77
CA GLY A 108 24.08 -8.08 -12.83
C GLY A 108 23.02 -7.93 -13.90
N ARG A 109 22.73 -9.02 -14.63
CA ARG A 109 21.57 -9.06 -15.54
C ARG A 109 20.26 -8.89 -14.77
N GLU A 110 19.31 -8.17 -15.35
CA GLU A 110 17.94 -8.11 -14.82
C GLU A 110 17.28 -9.49 -14.90
N ILE A 111 16.78 -10.01 -13.77
CA ILE A 111 16.15 -11.33 -13.69
C ILE A 111 14.66 -11.24 -14.03
N ALA A 112 13.97 -10.22 -13.49
CA ALA A 112 12.55 -9.98 -13.71
C ALA A 112 12.27 -8.46 -13.68
N PRO A 113 11.41 -7.94 -14.58
CA PRO A 113 10.78 -8.64 -15.72
C PRO A 113 11.78 -9.07 -16.81
N GLY A 114 13.01 -8.55 -16.76
CA GLY A 114 14.07 -8.82 -17.73
C GLY A 114 14.15 -7.73 -18.79
N ALA A 115 15.36 -7.49 -19.30
CA ALA A 115 15.68 -6.29 -20.08
C ALA A 115 14.94 -6.18 -21.43
N HIS A 116 14.34 -7.26 -21.92
CA HIS A 116 13.58 -7.30 -23.18
C HIS A 116 12.10 -6.88 -23.01
N VAL A 117 11.62 -6.75 -21.77
CA VAL A 117 10.25 -6.34 -21.46
C VAL A 117 10.21 -4.82 -21.31
N GLU A 118 9.91 -4.10 -22.39
CA GLU A 118 10.00 -2.63 -22.45
C GLU A 118 8.69 -1.91 -22.76
N SER A 119 7.86 -2.48 -23.65
CA SER A 119 6.60 -1.86 -24.06
C SER A 119 5.59 -1.85 -22.90
N ASP A 120 4.63 -0.92 -22.96
CA ASP A 120 3.58 -0.83 -21.95
C ASP A 120 2.77 -2.13 -21.86
N GLU A 121 2.50 -2.77 -22.99
CA GLU A 121 1.78 -4.04 -23.08
C GLU A 121 2.57 -5.18 -22.42
N ALA A 122 3.86 -5.31 -22.75
CA ALA A 122 4.71 -6.35 -22.18
C ALA A 122 4.90 -6.17 -20.67
N LEU A 123 5.01 -4.92 -20.20
CA LEU A 123 5.03 -4.61 -18.78
C LEU A 123 3.70 -4.94 -18.10
N ASN A 124 2.56 -4.64 -18.73
CA ASN A 124 1.25 -5.00 -18.20
C ASN A 124 1.09 -6.53 -18.08
N ASP A 125 1.59 -7.30 -19.04
CA ASP A 125 1.56 -8.76 -18.97
C ASP A 125 2.37 -9.27 -17.78
N PHE A 126 3.58 -8.75 -17.59
CA PHE A 126 4.36 -9.06 -16.39
C PHE A 126 3.66 -8.65 -15.09
N ILE A 127 3.11 -7.43 -15.04
CA ILE A 127 2.39 -6.92 -13.85
C ILE A 127 1.22 -7.85 -13.51
N ARG A 128 0.45 -8.31 -14.51
CA ARG A 128 -0.68 -9.22 -14.31
C ARG A 128 -0.27 -10.56 -13.69
N GLU A 129 0.90 -11.06 -14.07
CA GLU A 129 1.44 -12.33 -13.55
C GLU A 129 2.12 -12.19 -12.19
N ALA A 130 2.70 -11.03 -11.90
CA ALA A 130 3.62 -10.85 -10.77
C ALA A 130 3.10 -9.96 -9.64
N VAL A 131 2.00 -9.21 -9.84
CA VAL A 131 1.47 -8.34 -8.79
C VAL A 131 0.94 -9.15 -7.62
N GLU A 132 1.27 -8.70 -6.41
CA GLU A 132 0.84 -9.32 -5.17
C GLU A 132 0.35 -8.26 -4.17
N SER A 133 -0.42 -8.70 -3.18
CA SER A 133 -0.86 -7.83 -2.10
C SER A 133 0.26 -7.59 -1.09
N ALA A 134 0.44 -6.35 -0.66
CA ALA A 134 1.30 -6.00 0.47
C ALA A 134 0.63 -6.27 1.84
N PHE A 135 -0.50 -7.01 1.86
CA PHE A 135 -1.25 -7.37 3.06
C PHE A 135 -1.74 -6.17 3.89
N HIS A 136 -2.20 -5.12 3.20
CA HIS A 136 -2.78 -3.92 3.80
C HIS A 136 -4.27 -3.71 3.44
N PRO A 137 -5.17 -4.70 3.65
CA PRO A 137 -6.60 -4.47 3.46
C PRO A 137 -7.14 -3.51 4.54
N CYS A 138 -8.00 -2.56 4.12
CA CYS A 138 -8.64 -1.59 5.01
C CYS A 138 -9.95 -1.08 4.41
N GLY A 139 -10.72 -0.31 5.18
CA GLY A 139 -11.86 0.47 4.67
C GLY A 139 -13.16 -0.32 4.42
N THR A 140 -13.28 -1.56 4.87
CA THR A 140 -14.50 -2.37 4.71
C THR A 140 -15.65 -1.95 5.62
N CYS A 141 -15.37 -1.23 6.71
CA CYS A 141 -16.34 -0.62 7.62
C CYS A 141 -16.09 0.88 7.73
N ARG A 142 -15.96 1.54 6.57
CA ARG A 142 -15.52 2.94 6.44
C ARG A 142 -16.22 3.90 7.40
N MET A 143 -15.41 4.75 8.03
CA MET A 143 -15.85 5.95 8.76
C MET A 143 -16.35 7.04 7.81
N GLY A 144 -17.44 7.69 8.18
CA GLY A 144 -17.98 8.84 7.47
C GLY A 144 -19.03 9.58 8.29
N SER A 145 -19.65 10.59 7.69
CA SER A 145 -20.78 11.27 8.32
C SER A 145 -22.00 10.34 8.37
N VAL A 146 -22.93 10.60 9.29
CA VAL A 146 -24.14 9.77 9.48
C VAL A 146 -25.07 9.77 8.26
N ASP A 147 -24.93 10.73 7.37
CA ASP A 147 -25.65 10.89 6.11
C ASP A 147 -24.84 10.41 4.87
N ASP A 148 -23.58 9.97 5.04
CA ASP A 148 -22.81 9.31 3.98
C ASP A 148 -23.36 7.90 3.77
N ALA A 149 -24.00 7.67 2.62
CA ALA A 149 -24.61 6.39 2.26
C ALA A 149 -23.61 5.21 2.21
N LEU A 150 -22.30 5.48 2.17
CA LEU A 150 -21.25 4.46 2.18
C LEU A 150 -20.57 4.33 3.55
N ALA A 151 -20.93 5.13 4.55
CA ALA A 151 -20.38 5.03 5.88
C ALA A 151 -21.03 3.88 6.67
N VAL A 152 -20.20 3.15 7.41
CA VAL A 152 -20.64 2.08 8.32
C VAL A 152 -20.57 2.55 9.77
N ILE A 153 -19.59 3.41 10.07
CA ILE A 153 -19.38 3.96 11.41
C ILE A 153 -19.22 5.49 11.37
N ASP A 154 -19.57 6.14 12.48
CA ASP A 154 -19.44 7.59 12.66
C ASP A 154 -18.05 8.01 13.17
N PRO A 155 -17.72 9.31 13.27
CA PRO A 155 -16.42 9.78 13.77
C PRO A 155 -16.08 9.34 15.21
N GLU A 156 -17.06 8.88 15.99
CA GLU A 156 -16.89 8.34 17.34
C GLU A 156 -16.74 6.81 17.37
N CYS A 157 -16.47 6.21 16.19
CA CYS A 157 -16.31 4.78 15.96
C CYS A 157 -17.57 3.94 16.21
N ARG A 158 -18.75 4.56 16.30
CA ARG A 158 -20.02 3.87 16.58
C ARG A 158 -20.62 3.35 15.28
N VAL A 159 -21.18 2.15 15.33
CA VAL A 159 -21.92 1.59 14.19
C VAL A 159 -23.20 2.37 13.98
N ILE A 160 -23.37 2.90 12.78
CA ILE A 160 -24.55 3.71 12.43
C ILE A 160 -25.79 2.82 12.50
N GLY A 161 -26.79 3.22 13.27
CA GLY A 161 -28.04 2.49 13.46
C GLY A 161 -27.98 1.33 14.47
N VAL A 162 -26.86 1.14 15.19
CA VAL A 162 -26.74 0.11 16.24
C VAL A 162 -26.25 0.72 17.55
N GLU A 163 -27.04 0.56 18.61
CA GLU A 163 -26.66 1.04 19.94
C GLU A 163 -25.62 0.12 20.59
N GLY A 164 -24.66 0.71 21.31
CA GLY A 164 -23.68 -0.04 22.12
C GLY A 164 -22.62 -0.81 21.32
N LEU A 165 -22.49 -0.58 20.00
CA LEU A 165 -21.51 -1.25 19.15
C LEU A 165 -20.52 -0.27 18.52
N ARG A 166 -19.24 -0.63 18.54
CA ARG A 166 -18.14 0.11 17.89
C ARG A 166 -17.25 -0.83 17.06
N VAL A 167 -16.60 -0.28 16.04
CA VAL A 167 -15.54 -0.97 15.27
C VAL A 167 -14.26 -0.16 15.39
N VAL A 168 -13.16 -0.81 15.74
CA VAL A 168 -11.87 -0.15 16.05
C VAL A 168 -10.72 -0.98 15.48
N ASP A 169 -10.51 -0.86 14.18
CA ASP A 169 -9.40 -1.49 13.45
C ASP A 169 -9.19 -0.78 12.10
N SER A 170 -8.33 -1.32 11.22
CA SER A 170 -8.07 -0.74 9.90
C SER A 170 -9.29 -0.72 8.97
N SER A 171 -10.35 -1.49 9.25
CA SER A 171 -11.57 -1.50 8.43
C SER A 171 -12.26 -0.15 8.41
N ILE A 172 -12.01 0.71 9.41
CA ILE A 172 -12.70 2.00 9.53
C ILE A 172 -12.06 3.11 8.69
N PHE A 173 -10.87 2.89 8.15
CA PHE A 173 -10.17 3.92 7.37
C PHE A 173 -11.00 4.34 6.14
N PRO A 174 -11.35 5.63 5.99
CA PRO A 174 -12.11 6.09 4.82
C PRO A 174 -11.37 5.85 3.49
N ARG A 175 -10.04 5.86 3.57
CA ARG A 175 -9.12 5.51 2.50
C ARG A 175 -7.83 5.00 3.14
N ILE A 176 -7.12 4.11 2.44
CA ILE A 176 -5.78 3.68 2.85
C ILE A 176 -4.87 4.89 3.10
N ASN A 177 -4.13 4.86 4.21
CA ASN A 177 -3.13 5.88 4.52
C ASN A 177 -1.90 5.73 3.62
N ASN A 178 -1.06 6.77 3.60
CA ASN A 178 0.15 6.77 2.80
C ASN A 178 1.30 6.07 3.55
N GLY A 179 1.28 4.74 3.58
CA GLY A 179 2.27 3.90 4.25
C GLY A 179 1.65 2.62 4.83
N ASN A 180 2.43 1.86 5.60
CA ASN A 180 1.97 0.61 6.21
C ASN A 180 0.87 0.84 7.27
N LEU A 181 -0.05 -0.11 7.42
CA LEU A 181 -1.24 0.07 8.25
C LEU A 181 -1.02 -0.11 9.76
N ASN A 182 0.10 -0.71 10.19
CA ASN A 182 0.32 -1.04 11.59
C ASN A 182 0.22 0.19 12.51
N GLY A 183 1.02 1.23 12.24
CA GLY A 183 1.02 2.48 13.01
C GLY A 183 -0.36 3.16 13.07
N PRO A 184 -1.02 3.43 11.93
CA PRO A 184 -2.37 3.97 11.90
C PRO A 184 -3.41 3.13 12.67
N SER A 185 -3.28 1.81 12.64
CA SER A 185 -4.23 0.92 13.34
C SER A 185 -4.05 0.98 14.86
N ILE A 186 -2.79 1.02 15.32
CA ILE A 186 -2.47 1.28 16.72
C ILE A 186 -3.03 2.65 17.15
N MET A 187 -2.80 3.68 16.34
CA MET A 187 -3.29 5.04 16.61
C MET A 187 -4.82 5.07 16.75
N VAL A 188 -5.56 4.37 15.88
CA VAL A 188 -7.02 4.22 16.00
C VAL A 188 -7.42 3.53 17.30
N GLY A 189 -6.71 2.46 17.69
CA GLY A 189 -6.94 1.78 18.97
C GLY A 189 -6.78 2.71 20.17
N GLU A 190 -5.67 3.45 20.22
CA GLU A 190 -5.38 4.43 21.29
C GLU A 190 -6.46 5.54 21.32
N LYS A 191 -6.77 6.12 20.16
CA LYS A 191 -7.79 7.19 20.05
C LYS A 191 -9.17 6.71 20.49
N ALA A 192 -9.58 5.52 20.06
CA ALA A 192 -10.89 4.98 20.41
C ALA A 192 -10.98 4.58 21.89
N SER A 193 -9.86 4.19 22.51
CA SER A 193 -9.80 3.94 23.96
C SER A 193 -10.23 5.17 24.76
N ASP A 194 -9.72 6.36 24.41
CA ASP A 194 -10.14 7.61 25.04
C ASP A 194 -11.64 7.89 24.84
N LEU A 195 -12.14 7.72 23.61
CA LEU A 195 -13.56 7.89 23.30
C LEU A 195 -14.47 6.93 24.10
N ILE A 196 -14.03 5.68 24.29
CA ILE A 196 -14.78 4.67 25.06
C ILE A 196 -14.77 5.01 26.54
N LEU A 197 -13.65 5.50 27.07
CA LEU A 197 -13.48 5.86 28.48
C LEU A 197 -14.02 7.26 28.81
N GLY A 198 -14.50 8.03 27.82
CA GLY A 198 -14.97 9.41 28.01
C GLY A 198 -13.84 10.38 28.36
N ARG A 199 -12.63 10.12 27.88
CA ARG A 199 -11.45 10.97 28.06
C ARG A 199 -11.30 11.89 26.84
N ASP A 200 -10.80 13.10 27.09
CA ASP A 200 -10.43 14.01 26.02
C ASP A 200 -9.23 13.44 25.27
N PRO A 201 -9.35 13.19 23.95
CA PRO A 201 -8.22 12.72 23.19
C PRO A 201 -7.08 13.75 23.11
N LEU A 202 -5.86 13.27 22.87
CA LEU A 202 -4.73 14.16 22.57
C LEU A 202 -5.06 15.12 21.41
N PRO A 203 -4.56 16.37 21.49
CA PRO A 203 -4.71 17.33 20.40
C PRO A 203 -4.03 16.81 19.13
N PRO A 204 -4.53 17.17 17.94
CA PRO A 204 -3.87 16.85 16.69
C PRO A 204 -2.43 17.34 16.66
N SER A 205 -1.54 16.57 16.02
CA SER A 205 -0.19 17.05 15.71
C SER A 205 -0.26 18.25 14.77
N ASN A 206 0.55 19.27 15.02
CA ASN A 206 0.73 20.44 14.16
C ASN A 206 1.97 20.30 13.25
N GLN A 207 2.57 19.11 13.19
CA GLN A 207 3.68 18.83 12.29
C GLN A 207 3.17 18.71 10.87
N GLU A 208 3.71 19.53 9.98
CA GLU A 208 3.47 19.45 8.55
C GLU A 208 4.60 18.66 7.88
N PRO A 209 4.28 17.77 6.92
CA PRO A 209 5.30 17.10 6.13
C PRO A 209 6.03 18.13 5.24
N TRP A 210 7.31 17.90 4.99
CA TRP A 210 8.01 18.68 3.96
C TRP A 210 7.43 18.35 2.58
N ILE A 211 6.98 19.38 1.86
CA ILE A 211 6.51 19.27 0.49
C ILE A 211 7.56 19.88 -0.45
N ASN A 212 8.00 19.13 -1.47
CA ASN A 212 8.96 19.66 -2.43
C ASN A 212 8.34 20.86 -3.19
N PRO A 213 8.96 22.04 -3.19
CA PRO A 213 8.38 23.23 -3.81
C PRO A 213 8.21 23.13 -5.34
N ARG A 214 8.81 22.11 -5.98
CA ARG A 214 8.71 21.88 -7.43
C ARG A 214 7.85 20.66 -7.79
N TRP A 215 7.05 20.15 -6.86
CA TRP A 215 6.29 18.91 -7.06
C TRP A 215 5.41 18.94 -8.32
N GLU A 216 4.88 20.10 -8.71
CA GLU A 216 4.05 20.28 -9.90
C GLU A 216 4.82 20.03 -11.21
N THR A 217 6.12 20.36 -11.24
CA THR A 217 6.93 20.37 -12.47
C THR A 217 8.08 19.37 -12.46
N ALA A 218 8.42 18.77 -11.31
CA ALA A 218 9.50 17.82 -11.16
C ALA A 218 9.11 16.65 -10.23
N GLN A 219 9.50 15.43 -10.65
CA GLN A 219 9.34 14.24 -9.81
C GLN A 219 10.25 14.31 -8.57
N ARG A 220 11.49 14.79 -8.71
CA ARG A 220 12.51 14.89 -7.65
C ARG A 220 13.30 16.20 -7.79
#